data_AF-A0A967YJE6-F1
#
_entry.id   AF-A0A967YJE6-F1
#
_cell.length_a   1.000
_cell.length_b   1.000
_cell.length_c   1.000
_cell.angle_alpha   90.00
_cell.angle_beta   90.00
_cell.angle_gamma   90.00
#
_symmetry.space_group_name_H-M   'P 1'
#
loop_
_entity.id
_entity.type
_entity.pdbx_description
1 polymer ?
#
loop_
_entity_poly.entity_id
_entity_poly.type
_entity_poly.pdbx_seq_one_letter_code
_entity_poly.pdbx_strand_id
1 'polypeptide(L)'
;IRAGSGESQQGVESVLGGQVWLVKPDKKAKAANPCLWMEAGVVKFKNCDNYYDCTSCKYDHAMDNKVAKGKQISWQEAMKKRPDLDRVCRHSLTNRIEKRTCAYE
;
A
#
# COMPACT_ATOMS: atom_id res chain seq x y z
N ILE A 1 -15.41 27.20 20.85
CA ILE A 1 -14.25 26.31 21.10
C ILE A 1 -13.89 25.68 19.76
N ARG A 2 -12.81 26.13 19.09
CA ARG A 2 -12.40 25.58 17.79
C ARG A 2 -11.70 24.25 18.03
N ALA A 3 -12.25 23.17 17.47
CA ALA A 3 -11.64 21.85 17.46
C ALA A 3 -10.31 21.94 16.70
N GLY A 4 -9.20 21.71 17.40
CA GLY A 4 -7.89 21.52 16.78
C GLY A 4 -7.88 20.19 16.05
N SER A 5 -7.93 20.23 14.72
CA SER A 5 -7.68 19.08 13.87
C SER A 5 -6.21 18.68 14.01
N GLY A 6 -5.97 17.53 14.65
CA GLY A 6 -4.65 16.95 14.82
C GLY A 6 -4.05 16.54 13.47
N GLU A 7 -3.25 17.44 12.89
CA GLU A 7 -2.42 17.15 11.73
C GLU A 7 -1.00 16.89 12.25
N SER A 8 -0.64 15.62 12.36
CA SER A 8 0.67 15.18 12.85
C SER A 8 1.77 15.58 11.85
N GLN A 9 2.30 16.79 12.01
CA GLN A 9 3.49 17.29 11.33
C GLN A 9 4.74 16.62 11.91
N GLN A 10 5.10 15.45 11.40
CA GLN A 10 6.33 14.77 11.79
C GLN A 10 7.38 15.04 10.72
N GLY A 11 8.25 16.03 10.97
CA GLY A 11 9.46 16.23 10.16
C GLY A 11 10.43 15.05 10.36
N VAL A 12 11.36 14.88 9.42
CA VAL A 12 12.40 13.85 9.47
C VAL A 12 13.69 14.50 9.99
N GLU A 13 14.28 13.94 11.03
CA GLU A 13 15.60 14.36 11.49
C GLU A 13 16.67 13.99 10.46
N SER A 14 17.50 14.95 10.06
CA SER A 14 18.61 14.75 9.13
C SER A 14 19.85 15.55 9.55
N VAL A 15 21.05 15.05 9.22
CA VAL A 15 22.30 15.74 9.55
C VAL A 15 22.80 16.50 8.34
N LEU A 16 22.92 17.83 8.46
CA LEU A 16 23.46 18.73 7.43
C LEU A 16 24.53 19.61 8.06
N GLY A 17 25.77 19.51 7.57
CA GLY A 17 26.90 20.29 8.09
C GLY A 17 27.28 19.96 9.54
N GLY A 18 27.05 18.72 9.99
CA GLY A 18 27.33 18.29 11.36
C GLY A 18 26.28 18.69 12.40
N GLN A 19 25.18 19.32 11.98
CA GLN A 19 24.05 19.69 12.83
C GLN A 19 22.81 18.85 12.47
N VAL A 20 21.97 18.55 13.46
CA VAL A 20 20.70 17.83 13.27
C VAL A 20 19.58 18.84 12.96
N TRP A 21 18.88 18.62 11.86
CA TRP A 21 17.79 19.45 11.35
C TRP A 21 16.51 18.66 11.24
N LEU A 22 15.38 19.29 11.56
CA LEU A 22 14.06 18.73 11.32
C LEU A 22 13.57 19.15 9.93
N VAL A 23 13.66 18.25 8.95
CA VAL A 23 13.29 18.52 7.56
C VAL A 23 11.83 18.16 7.32
N LYS A 24 11.06 19.09 6.77
CA LYS A 24 9.72 18.78 6.23
C LYS A 24 9.87 18.37 4.76
N PRO A 25 9.61 17.12 4.38
CA PRO A 25 9.73 16.71 2.99
C PRO A 25 8.63 17.32 2.12
N ASP A 26 9.01 17.88 0.97
CA ASP A 26 8.08 18.53 0.03
C ASP A 26 7.13 17.54 -0.66
N LYS A 27 7.52 16.25 -0.70
CA LYS A 27 6.75 15.17 -1.35
C LYS A 27 6.54 14.03 -0.39
N LYS A 28 5.37 13.39 -0.50
CA LYS A 28 5.08 12.12 0.18
C LYS A 28 5.95 11.01 -0.40
N ALA A 29 6.40 10.10 0.46
CA ALA A 29 7.12 8.90 0.04
C ALA A 29 6.27 8.11 -0.98
N LYS A 30 6.86 7.79 -2.13
CA LYS A 30 6.25 6.93 -3.15
C LYS A 30 6.89 5.55 -3.08
N ALA A 31 6.05 4.52 -3.09
CA ALA A 31 6.51 3.15 -3.18
C ALA A 31 7.04 2.89 -4.60
N ALA A 32 8.29 2.44 -4.74
CA ALA A 32 8.89 2.11 -6.02
C ALA A 32 8.27 0.82 -6.61
N ASN A 33 8.06 -0.17 -5.74
CA ASN A 33 7.42 -1.44 -6.06
C ASN A 33 6.29 -1.65 -5.06
N PRO A 34 5.13 -0.99 -5.20
CA PRO A 34 4.04 -1.11 -4.24
C PRO A 34 3.59 -2.57 -4.14
N CYS A 35 3.35 -3.02 -2.92
CA CYS A 35 2.85 -4.37 -2.60
C CYS A 35 1.43 -4.56 -3.14
N LEU A 36 1.05 -5.81 -3.42
CA LEU A 36 -0.29 -6.18 -3.89
C LEU A 36 -1.42 -5.58 -3.02
N TRP A 37 -1.26 -5.60 -1.69
CA TRP A 37 -2.21 -5.00 -0.76
C TRP A 37 -2.28 -3.48 -0.86
N MET A 38 -1.17 -2.82 -1.19
CA MET A 38 -1.10 -1.37 -1.37
C MET A 38 -1.75 -0.97 -2.71
N GLU A 39 -1.45 -1.71 -3.78
CA GLU A 39 -2.06 -1.53 -5.10
C GLU A 39 -3.57 -1.76 -5.10
N ALA A 40 -4.05 -2.73 -4.32
CA ALA A 40 -5.47 -2.93 -4.07
C ALA A 40 -6.11 -1.81 -3.21
N GLY A 41 -5.31 -0.93 -2.60
CA GLY A 41 -5.78 0.18 -1.77
C GLY A 41 -6.10 -0.19 -0.32
N VAL A 42 -5.73 -1.40 0.12
CA VAL A 42 -6.02 -1.92 1.47
C VAL A 42 -5.04 -1.40 2.51
N VAL A 43 -3.81 -1.07 2.10
CA VAL A 43 -2.78 -0.49 2.98
C VAL A 43 -2.17 0.77 2.35
N LYS A 44 -1.80 1.74 3.20
CA LYS A 44 -1.34 3.06 2.73
C LYS A 44 0.04 3.05 2.09
N PHE A 45 0.99 2.29 2.66
CA PHE A 45 2.37 2.25 2.18
C PHE A 45 3.02 0.91 2.53
N LYS A 46 3.42 0.14 1.52
CA LYS A 46 4.27 -1.05 1.66
C LYS A 46 4.96 -1.33 0.32
N ASN A 47 6.28 -1.21 0.29
CA ASN A 47 7.06 -1.74 -0.83
C ASN A 47 7.13 -3.27 -0.75
N CYS A 48 7.03 -3.91 -1.91
CA CYS A 48 7.34 -5.31 -2.13
C CYS A 48 8.85 -5.49 -2.21
N ASP A 49 9.35 -6.45 -1.44
CA ASP A 49 10.74 -6.88 -1.34
C ASP A 49 10.93 -8.34 -1.79
N ASN A 50 9.84 -9.02 -2.17
CA ASN A 50 9.82 -10.45 -2.52
C ASN A 50 9.44 -10.70 -3.98
N TYR A 51 9.76 -9.78 -4.90
CA TYR A 51 9.52 -9.92 -6.35
C TYR A 51 8.10 -10.36 -6.73
N TYR A 52 7.12 -9.93 -5.94
CA TYR A 52 5.71 -10.30 -6.08
C TYR A 52 5.42 -11.81 -6.00
N ASP A 53 6.31 -12.62 -5.43
CA ASP A 53 5.99 -13.97 -4.96
C ASP A 53 5.17 -13.86 -3.67
N CYS A 54 3.88 -13.51 -3.83
CA CYS A 54 2.96 -13.36 -2.71
C CYS A 54 2.72 -14.70 -1.99
N THR A 55 2.79 -15.82 -2.73
CA THR A 55 2.53 -17.17 -2.20
C THR A 55 3.51 -17.61 -1.13
N SER A 56 4.74 -17.08 -1.12
CA SER A 56 5.73 -17.28 -0.06
C SER A 56 5.91 -16.05 0.86
N CYS A 57 5.17 -14.97 0.64
CA CYS A 57 5.39 -13.70 1.30
C CYS A 57 4.85 -13.72 2.73
N LYS A 58 5.73 -13.57 3.72
CA LYS A 58 5.35 -13.48 5.14
C LYS A 58 4.34 -12.37 5.44
N TYR A 59 4.42 -11.24 4.74
CA TYR A 59 3.48 -10.13 4.91
C TYR A 59 2.08 -10.49 4.39
N ASP A 60 2.01 -11.16 3.23
CA ASP A 60 0.76 -11.64 2.63
C ASP A 60 0.04 -12.60 3.57
N HIS A 61 0.76 -13.63 4.06
CA HIS A 61 0.23 -14.57 5.06
C HIS A 61 -0.24 -13.89 6.36
N ALA A 62 0.51 -12.89 6.84
CA ALA A 62 0.10 -12.14 8.04
C ALA A 62 -1.18 -11.32 7.80
N MET A 63 -1.36 -10.77 6.59
CA MET A 63 -2.57 -10.06 6.20
C MET A 63 -3.76 -11.01 6.04
N ASP A 64 -3.57 -12.16 5.40
CA ASP A 64 -4.60 -13.20 5.30
C ASP A 64 -5.07 -13.68 6.68
N ASN A 65 -4.13 -13.85 7.63
CA ASN A 65 -4.47 -14.15 9.01
C ASN A 65 -5.30 -13.05 9.69
N LYS A 66 -5.12 -11.77 9.31
CA LYS A 66 -5.98 -10.67 9.79
C LYS A 66 -7.36 -10.72 9.14
N VAL A 67 -7.43 -11.07 7.85
CA VAL A 67 -8.69 -11.27 7.13
C VAL A 67 -9.50 -12.40 7.75
N ALA A 68 -8.88 -13.56 8.01
CA ALA A 68 -9.52 -14.70 8.66
C ALA A 68 -10.07 -14.35 10.06
N LYS A 69 -9.46 -13.39 10.75
CA LYS A 69 -9.92 -12.87 12.05
C LYS A 69 -10.92 -11.71 11.94
N GLY A 70 -11.37 -11.36 10.73
CA GLY A 70 -12.30 -10.25 10.48
C GLY A 70 -11.73 -8.86 10.76
N LYS A 71 -10.40 -8.72 10.90
CA LYS A 71 -9.74 -7.45 11.24
C LYS A 71 -9.34 -6.63 10.02
N GLN A 72 -9.50 -7.18 8.82
CA GLN A 72 -9.07 -6.58 7.57
C GLN A 72 -9.88 -7.17 6.40
N ILE A 73 -10.16 -6.39 5.36
CA ILE A 73 -10.69 -6.90 4.09
C ILE A 73 -9.55 -7.49 3.26
N SER A 74 -9.80 -8.56 2.49
CA SER A 74 -8.78 -9.07 1.58
C SER A 74 -8.53 -8.10 0.43
N TRP A 75 -7.35 -8.18 -0.20
CA TRP A 75 -7.07 -7.40 -1.39
C TRP A 75 -8.00 -7.78 -2.55
N GLN A 76 -8.44 -9.04 -2.63
CA GLN A 76 -9.41 -9.52 -3.62
C GLN A 76 -10.76 -8.84 -3.41
N GLU A 77 -11.26 -8.79 -2.18
CA GLU A 77 -12.53 -8.14 -1.87
C GLU A 77 -12.46 -6.63 -2.08
N ALA A 78 -11.30 -6.00 -1.82
CA ALA A 78 -11.08 -4.60 -2.17
C ALA A 78 -11.13 -4.37 -3.68
N MET A 79 -10.58 -5.29 -4.48
CA MET A 79 -10.65 -5.23 -5.95
C MET A 79 -12.08 -5.42 -6.46
N LYS A 80 -12.85 -6.35 -5.91
CA LYS A 80 -14.26 -6.56 -6.31
C LYS A 80 -15.15 -5.34 -6.08
N LYS A 81 -14.81 -4.49 -5.10
CA LYS A 81 -15.54 -3.25 -4.80
C LYS A 81 -15.25 -2.11 -5.78
N ARG A 82 -14.28 -2.27 -6.70
CA ARG A 82 -13.97 -1.24 -7.70
C ARG A 82 -14.97 -1.29 -8.85
N PRO A 83 -15.18 -0.17 -9.58
CA PRO A 83 -15.91 -0.16 -10.84
C PRO A 83 -15.33 -1.15 -11.85
N ASP A 84 -16.15 -1.66 -12.77
CA ASP A 84 -15.81 -2.77 -13.67
C ASP A 84 -14.47 -2.62 -14.39
N LEU A 85 -14.20 -1.46 -14.97
CA LEU A 85 -12.97 -1.19 -15.72
C LEU A 85 -11.72 -1.02 -14.83
N ASP A 86 -11.92 -0.91 -13.52
CA ASP A 86 -10.87 -0.76 -12.52
C ASP A 86 -10.62 -2.05 -11.72
N ARG A 87 -11.49 -3.07 -11.89
CA ARG A 87 -11.25 -4.44 -11.41
C ARG A 87 -10.17 -5.07 -12.28
N VAL A 88 -8.91 -4.83 -11.99
CA VAL A 88 -7.77 -5.40 -12.75
C VAL A 88 -7.26 -6.71 -12.15
N CYS A 89 -6.68 -7.57 -12.98
CA CYS A 89 -6.17 -8.85 -12.52
C CYS A 89 -4.91 -8.70 -11.65
N ARG A 90 -4.61 -9.72 -10.82
CA ARG A 90 -3.41 -9.75 -9.98
C ARG A 90 -2.12 -9.48 -10.76
N HIS A 91 -1.99 -10.01 -11.98
CA HIS A 91 -0.78 -9.84 -12.77
C HIS A 91 -0.53 -8.37 -13.14
N SER A 92 -1.58 -7.63 -13.49
CA SER A 92 -1.51 -6.18 -13.74
C SER A 92 -1.17 -5.41 -12.47
N LEU A 93 -1.75 -5.74 -11.31
CA LEU A 93 -1.40 -5.11 -10.02
C LEU A 93 0.08 -5.31 -9.64
N THR A 94 0.71 -6.37 -10.13
CA THR A 94 2.12 -6.67 -9.86
C THR A 94 3.06 -6.28 -11.00
N ASN A 95 2.58 -5.51 -11.98
CA ASN A 95 3.33 -5.09 -13.17
C ASN A 95 3.98 -6.23 -13.96
N ARG A 96 3.40 -7.44 -13.92
CA ARG A 96 3.87 -8.59 -14.72
C ARG A 96 3.38 -8.53 -16.17
N ILE A 97 2.27 -7.83 -16.39
CA ILE A 97 1.64 -7.58 -17.69
C ILE A 97 1.03 -6.17 -17.67
N GLU A 98 0.65 -5.68 -18.85
CA GLU A 98 -0.11 -4.43 -18.98
C GLU A 98 -1.50 -4.50 -18.29
N LYS A 99 -2.19 -3.36 -18.22
CA LYS A 99 -3.52 -3.26 -17.58
C LYS A 99 -4.50 -4.21 -18.27
N ARG A 100 -4.98 -5.19 -17.53
CA ARG A 100 -6.02 -6.14 -17.96
C ARG A 100 -7.08 -6.24 -16.88
N THR A 101 -8.34 -6.06 -17.28
CA THR A 101 -9.50 -6.28 -16.41
C THR A 101 -9.56 -7.74 -15.96
N CYS A 102 -10.04 -7.95 -14.73
CA CYS A 102 -10.28 -9.27 -14.18
C CYS A 102 -11.44 -9.91 -14.95
N ALA A 103 -11.24 -11.14 -15.42
CA ALA A 103 -12.27 -11.90 -16.13
C ALA A 103 -13.36 -12.47 -15.20
N TYR A 104 -13.10 -12.43 -13.89
CA TYR A 104 -14.01 -12.91 -12.87
C TYR A 104 -14.68 -11.72 -12.19
N GLU A 105 -15.99 -11.87 -11.95
CA GLU A 105 -16.78 -10.92 -11.16
C GLU A 105 -16.51 -11.03 -9.66
#